data_AF-A0A953YM58-F1
#
_entry.id   AF-A0A953YM58-F1
#
_cell.length_a   1.000
_cell.length_b   1.000
_cell.length_c   1.000
_cell.angle_alpha   90.00
_cell.angle_beta   90.00
_cell.angle_gamma   90.00
#
_symmetry.space_group_name_H-M   'P 1'
#
loop_
_entity.id
_entity.type
_entity.pdbx_description
1 polymer ?
#
loop_
_entity_poly.entity_id
_entity_poly.type
_entity_poly.pdbx_seq_one_letter_code
_entity_poly.pdbx_strand_id
1 'polypeptide(L)'
;DGYELFIQCDSDNSAFNQGVCLGYLGALVDLEAATAEPDFCVPADEPLSVLQRAYVAAFQSGGIPRGTSATAAALQILAAAFPCQ
;
A
#
# COMPACT_ATOMS: atom_id res chain seq x y z
N ASP A 1 -4.85 -10.08 6.86
CA ASP A 1 -4.68 -10.28 5.40
C ASP A 1 -4.84 -8.93 4.68
N GLY A 2 -4.87 -8.89 3.35
CA GLY A 2 -5.00 -7.61 2.63
C GLY A 2 -6.29 -6.86 2.89
N TYR A 3 -7.38 -7.58 3.19
CA TYR A 3 -8.65 -6.96 3.56
C TYR A 3 -8.60 -6.35 4.98
N GLU A 4 -7.93 -6.99 5.93
CA GLU A 4 -7.67 -6.39 7.25
C GLU A 4 -6.84 -5.10 7.15
N LEU A 5 -5.80 -5.08 6.30
CA LEU A 5 -5.03 -3.86 6.06
C LEU A 5 -5.91 -2.78 5.42
N PHE A 6 -6.82 -3.15 4.51
CA PHE A 6 -7.78 -2.21 3.91
C PHE A 6 -8.66 -1.56 4.97
N ILE A 7 -9.20 -2.35 5.91
CA ILE A 7 -9.99 -1.82 7.03
C ILE A 7 -9.16 -0.81 7.83
N GLN A 8 -7.87 -1.07 8.06
CA GLN A 8 -6.99 -0.15 8.77
C GLN A 8 -6.69 1.13 7.98
N CYS A 9 -6.60 1.03 6.66
CA CYS A 9 -6.37 2.15 5.75
C CYS A 9 -7.62 3.00 5.49
N ASP A 10 -8.81 2.53 5.84
CA ASP A 10 -10.05 3.27 5.60
C ASP A 10 -10.14 4.54 6.47
N SER A 11 -10.53 5.66 5.86
CA SER A 11 -10.47 6.99 6.50
C SER A 11 -11.46 7.15 7.65
N ASP A 12 -12.50 6.30 7.68
CA ASP A 12 -13.49 6.26 8.76
C ASP A 12 -12.99 5.47 9.98
N ASN A 13 -11.79 4.89 9.92
CA ASN A 13 -11.18 4.16 11.02
C ASN A 13 -10.35 5.08 11.94
N SER A 14 -10.05 4.61 13.15
CA SER A 14 -9.31 5.36 14.17
C SER A 14 -7.94 5.83 13.68
N ALA A 15 -7.47 6.98 14.19
CA ALA A 15 -6.14 7.52 13.87
C ALA A 15 -5.00 6.53 14.15
N PHE A 16 -5.16 5.66 15.17
CA PHE A 16 -4.23 4.58 15.44
C PHE A 16 -4.17 3.58 14.28
N ASN A 17 -5.31 3.12 13.77
CA ASN A 17 -5.39 2.17 12.66
C ASN A 17 -4.85 2.77 11.36
N GLN A 18 -5.11 4.05 11.11
CA GLN A 18 -4.51 4.76 9.98
C GLN A 18 -2.97 4.80 10.10
N GLY A 19 -2.45 5.04 11.31
CA GLY A 19 -1.01 4.99 11.57
C GLY A 19 -0.40 3.62 11.29
N VAL A 20 -1.09 2.52 11.64
CA VAL A 20 -0.64 1.17 11.32
C VAL A 20 -0.59 0.94 9.80
N CYS A 21 -1.64 1.34 9.07
CA CYS A 21 -1.66 1.25 7.60
C CYS A 21 -0.51 2.05 6.97
N LEU A 22 -0.34 3.32 7.34
CA LEU A 22 0.68 4.19 6.77
C LEU A 22 2.09 3.68 7.08
N GLY A 23 2.34 3.23 8.31
CA GLY A 23 3.61 2.62 8.69
C GLY A 23 3.89 1.34 7.91
N TYR A 24 2.88 0.51 7.67
CA TYR A 24 3.01 -0.71 6.88
C TYR A 24 3.37 -0.42 5.42
N LEU A 25 2.63 0.48 4.77
CA LEU A 25 2.89 0.87 3.37
C LEU A 25 4.25 1.56 3.23
N GLY A 26 4.60 2.47 4.14
CA GLY A 26 5.91 3.13 4.15
C GLY A 26 7.07 2.15 4.30
N ALA A 27 6.97 1.18 5.22
CA ALA A 27 8.00 0.16 5.40
C ALA A 27 8.19 -0.71 4.14
N LEU A 28 7.14 -0.99 3.39
CA LEU A 28 7.26 -1.72 2.12
C LEU A 28 7.95 -0.88 1.04
N VAL A 29 7.66 0.41 0.97
CA VAL A 29 8.37 1.32 0.07
C VAL A 29 9.86 1.39 0.42
N ASP A 30 10.19 1.51 1.71
CA ASP A 30 11.58 1.54 2.17
C ASP A 30 12.32 0.23 1.85
N LEU A 31 11.65 -0.92 2.00
CA LEU A 31 12.20 -2.22 1.66
C LEU A 31 12.43 -2.35 0.14
N GLU A 32 11.48 -1.95 -0.69
CA GLU A 32 11.63 -2.00 -2.14
C GLU A 32 12.70 -1.03 -2.65
N ALA A 33 12.76 0.18 -2.10
CA ALA A 33 13.80 1.16 -2.45
C ALA A 33 15.23 0.68 -2.11
N ALA A 34 15.37 -0.28 -1.19
CA ALA A 34 16.65 -0.89 -0.85
C ALA A 34 17.04 -2.06 -1.79
N THR A 35 16.16 -2.49 -2.69
CA THR A 35 16.46 -3.54 -3.67
C THR A 35 17.21 -2.97 -4.88
N ALA A 36 17.99 -3.81 -5.56
CA ALA A 36 18.74 -3.40 -6.75
C ALA A 36 17.86 -3.22 -7.98
N GLU A 37 16.73 -3.92 -8.02
CA GLU A 37 15.76 -3.93 -9.11
C GLU A 37 14.35 -3.85 -8.49
N PRO A 38 13.91 -2.65 -8.09
CA PRO A 38 12.62 -2.48 -7.44
C PRO A 38 11.48 -2.74 -8.42
N ASP A 39 10.43 -3.41 -7.94
CA ASP A 39 9.22 -3.65 -8.73
C ASP A 39 8.42 -2.36 -8.99
N PHE A 40 8.65 -1.32 -8.17
CA PHE A 40 7.97 -0.03 -8.26
C PHE A 40 8.83 1.11 -7.72
N CYS A 41 8.53 2.32 -8.17
CA CYS A 41 9.33 3.51 -7.89
C CYS A 41 8.45 4.62 -7.31
N VAL A 42 8.35 4.67 -5.99
CA VAL A 42 7.65 5.76 -5.27
C VAL A 42 8.63 6.93 -5.07
N PRO A 43 8.26 8.17 -5.47
CA PRO A 43 9.08 9.35 -5.17
C PRO A 43 9.29 9.54 -3.67
N ALA A 44 10.50 9.95 -3.26
CA ALA A 44 10.83 10.11 -1.84
C ALA A 44 10.01 11.21 -1.13
N ASP A 45 9.48 12.17 -1.89
CA ASP A 45 8.60 13.24 -1.41
C ASP A 45 7.10 12.89 -1.53
N GLU A 46 6.77 11.69 -2.03
CA GLU A 46 5.38 11.25 -2.16
C GLU A 46 4.73 11.09 -0.77
N PRO A 47 3.62 11.79 -0.49
CA PRO A 47 2.96 11.65 0.80
C PRO A 47 2.43 10.23 1.02
N LEU A 48 2.62 9.68 2.24
CA LEU A 48 2.08 8.35 2.59
C LEU A 48 0.56 8.24 2.40
N SER A 49 -0.16 9.36 2.51
CA SER A 49 -1.61 9.41 2.20
C SER A 49 -1.95 9.07 0.75
N VAL A 50 -1.02 9.25 -0.20
CA VAL A 50 -1.21 8.83 -1.59
C VAL A 50 -1.12 7.32 -1.70
N LEU A 51 -0.15 6.68 -1.03
CA LEU A 51 -0.04 5.23 -0.93
C LEU A 51 -1.31 4.62 -0.32
N GLN A 52 -1.79 5.21 0.77
CA GLN A 52 -3.04 4.81 1.42
C GLN A 52 -4.23 4.89 0.46
N ARG A 53 -4.39 6.01 -0.27
CA ARG A 53 -5.49 6.18 -1.23
C ARG A 53 -5.41 5.17 -2.37
N ALA A 54 -4.22 4.90 -2.90
CA ALA A 54 -4.03 3.87 -3.93
C ALA A 54 -4.46 2.49 -3.41
N TYR A 55 -4.06 2.15 -2.18
CA TYR A 55 -4.43 0.90 -1.53
C TYR A 55 -5.96 0.75 -1.35
N VAL A 56 -6.61 1.79 -0.80
CA VAL A 56 -8.07 1.82 -0.59
C VAL A 56 -8.83 1.71 -1.91
N ALA A 57 -8.43 2.48 -2.93
CA ALA A 57 -9.09 2.49 -4.23
C ALA A 57 -9.03 1.12 -4.93
N ALA A 58 -7.88 0.44 -4.87
CA ALA A 58 -7.72 -0.88 -5.50
C ALA A 58 -8.56 -1.97 -4.82
N PHE A 59 -8.76 -1.90 -3.50
CA PHE A 59 -9.67 -2.80 -2.80
C PHE A 59 -11.13 -2.51 -3.12
N GLN A 60 -11.51 -1.23 -3.20
CA GLN A 60 -12.87 -0.82 -3.56
C GLN A 60 -13.24 -1.18 -5.00
N SER A 61 -12.27 -1.18 -5.93
CA SER A 61 -12.49 -1.62 -7.31
C SER A 61 -12.53 -3.14 -7.47
N GLY A 62 -12.34 -3.91 -6.40
CA GLY A 62 -12.32 -5.38 -6.43
C GLY A 62 -11.07 -5.96 -7.11
N GLY A 63 -9.99 -5.19 -7.24
CA GLY A 63 -8.76 -5.61 -7.91
C GLY A 63 -7.95 -6.65 -7.14
N ILE A 64 -8.24 -6.86 -5.85
CA ILE A 64 -7.49 -7.77 -4.98
C ILE A 64 -8.35 -8.99 -4.60
N PRO A 65 -7.92 -10.21 -4.94
CA PRO A 65 -8.59 -11.44 -4.52
C PRO A 65 -8.67 -11.56 -2.99
N ARG A 66 -9.79 -12.09 -2.48
CA ARG A 66 -9.90 -12.44 -1.05
C ARG A 66 -8.86 -13.49 -0.67
N GLY A 67 -8.29 -13.35 0.53
CA GLY A 67 -7.25 -14.26 1.02
C GLY A 67 -5.82 -13.90 0.58
N THR A 68 -5.66 -12.89 -0.27
CA THR A 68 -4.33 -12.32 -0.56
C THR A 68 -3.72 -11.75 0.71
N SER A 69 -2.44 -12.05 0.97
CA SER A 69 -1.74 -11.49 2.13
C SER A 69 -1.63 -9.96 2.02
N ALA A 70 -1.50 -9.27 3.16
CA ALA A 70 -1.37 -7.82 3.16
C ALA A 70 -0.16 -7.33 2.36
N THR A 71 0.97 -8.03 2.48
CA THR A 71 2.18 -7.76 1.72
C THR A 71 1.96 -7.91 0.22
N ALA A 72 1.45 -9.06 -0.22
CA ALA A 72 1.26 -9.31 -1.64
C ALA A 72 0.25 -8.34 -2.27
N ALA A 73 -0.83 -8.01 -1.55
CA ALA A 73 -1.79 -7.02 -2.00
C ALA A 73 -1.15 -5.63 -2.12
N ALA A 74 -0.41 -5.19 -1.09
CA ALA A 74 0.24 -3.89 -1.10
C ALA A 74 1.28 -3.77 -2.22
N LEU A 75 2.16 -4.77 -2.39
CA LEU A 75 3.15 -4.77 -3.47
C LEU A 75 2.49 -4.72 -4.85
N GLN A 76 1.46 -5.53 -5.09
CA GLN A 76 0.73 -5.51 -6.38
C GLN A 76 0.10 -4.14 -6.66
N ILE A 77 -0.50 -3.51 -5.65
CA ILE A 77 -1.13 -2.20 -5.82
C ILE A 77 -0.10 -1.11 -6.03
N LEU A 78 0.98 -1.12 -5.26
CA LEU A 78 2.06 -0.13 -5.37
C LEU A 78 2.76 -0.24 -6.73
N ALA A 79 2.99 -1.46 -7.23
CA ALA A 79 3.52 -1.66 -8.58
C ALA A 79 2.58 -1.18 -9.69
N ALA A 80 1.28 -1.38 -9.54
CA ALA A 80 0.30 -0.86 -10.49
C ALA A 80 0.19 0.68 -10.43
N ALA A 81 0.33 1.28 -9.25
CA ALA A 81 0.16 2.72 -9.04
C ALA A 81 1.43 3.53 -9.32
N PHE A 82 2.61 2.96 -9.08
CA PHE A 82 3.92 3.62 -9.16
C PHE A 82 4.93 2.82 -10.00
N PRO A 83 4.64 2.53 -11.29
CA PRO A 83 5.58 1.80 -12.13
C PRO A 83 6.90 2.58 -12.28
N CYS A 84 8.03 1.88 -12.22
CA CYS A 84 9.32 2.45 -12.56
C CYS A 84 9.34 2.88 -14.04
N GLN A 85 9.82 4.10 -14.30
CA GLN A 85 9.97 4.66 -15.66
C GLN A 85 11.37 4.39 -16.23
#